data_AF-E6LF75-F1
#
_entry.id   AF-E6LF75-F1
#
_cell.length_a   1.000
_cell.length_b   1.000
_cell.length_c   1.000
_cell.angle_alpha   90.00
_cell.angle_beta   90.00
_cell.angle_gamma   90.00
#
_symmetry.space_group_name_H-M   'P 1'
#
loop_
_entity.id
_entity.type
_entity.pdbx_description
1 polymer ?
#
loop_
_entity_poly.entity_id
_entity_poly.type
_entity_poly.pdbx_seq_one_letter_code
_entity_poly.pdbx_strand_id
1 'polypeptide(L)'
;MKKKSKQFIVRGILFLLVISVSAIGYRNYKILKQVHTFDELVTTETKAHGISEYRDLALSIIYTESKGLGNDPMQSSESLTNTAGTITASEQSIKQGVLFLAKAIKQAKEADVDIWTAVQAYNFGLDYISYVKENGGKTTVELAETYSRDVLSPKLGNEEQTKYRYYAWRSFIYNGGYLYHNGGNMFYADLVQWNLYKIQWTTIFF
;
A
#
# COMPACT_ATOMS: atom_id res chain seq x y z
N MET A 1 -21.55 41.73 -22.31
CA MET A 1 -21.02 40.46 -22.87
C MET A 1 -20.05 39.70 -21.95
N LYS A 2 -19.07 40.36 -21.29
CA LYS A 2 -18.06 39.68 -20.44
C LYS A 2 -18.61 38.79 -19.30
N LYS A 3 -19.72 39.17 -18.65
CA LYS A 3 -20.33 38.39 -17.54
C LYS A 3 -20.94 37.05 -17.98
N LYS A 4 -21.61 37.01 -19.14
CA LYS A 4 -22.17 35.76 -19.70
C LYS A 4 -21.05 34.80 -20.15
N SER A 5 -19.99 35.32 -20.78
CA SER A 5 -18.81 34.53 -21.15
C SER A 5 -18.12 33.92 -19.91
N LYS A 6 -17.93 34.68 -18.82
CA LYS A 6 -17.40 34.17 -17.55
C LYS A 6 -18.28 33.05 -16.95
N GLN A 7 -19.61 33.18 -17.02
CA GLN A 7 -20.55 32.15 -16.56
C GLN A 7 -20.48 30.87 -17.40
N PHE A 8 -20.31 30.97 -18.72
CA PHE A 8 -20.12 29.81 -19.59
C PHE A 8 -18.80 29.08 -19.28
N ILE A 9 -17.70 29.81 -19.07
CA ILE A 9 -16.41 29.23 -18.68
C ILE A 9 -16.51 28.50 -17.34
N VAL A 10 -17.13 29.12 -16.33
CA VAL A 10 -17.31 28.50 -15.00
C VAL A 10 -18.16 27.23 -15.09
N ARG A 11 -19.24 27.23 -15.88
CA ARG A 11 -20.07 26.03 -16.10
C ARG A 11 -19.29 24.92 -16.82
N GLY A 12 -18.46 25.27 -17.81
CA GLY A 12 -17.58 24.32 -18.48
C GLY A 12 -16.57 23.68 -17.54
N ILE A 13 -15.94 24.47 -16.66
CA ILE A 13 -15.01 23.96 -15.64
C ILE A 13 -15.73 23.03 -14.66
N LEU A 14 -16.91 23.42 -14.16
CA LEU A 14 -17.70 22.58 -13.26
C LEU A 14 -18.12 21.26 -13.91
N PHE A 15 -18.51 21.30 -15.19
CA PHE A 15 -18.86 20.10 -15.95
C PHE A 15 -17.67 19.14 -16.09
N LEU A 16 -16.49 19.66 -16.44
CA LEU A 16 -15.26 18.86 -16.51
C LEU A 16 -14.88 18.28 -15.15
N LEU A 17 -15.08 19.03 -14.07
CA LEU A 17 -14.84 18.56 -12.71
C LEU A 17 -15.77 17.40 -12.35
N VAL A 18 -17.07 17.51 -12.65
CA VAL A 18 -18.06 16.44 -12.41
C VAL A 18 -17.71 15.17 -13.19
N ILE A 19 -17.31 15.30 -14.47
CA ILE A 19 -16.87 14.16 -15.28
C ILE A 19 -15.63 13.51 -14.66
N SER A 20 -14.64 14.33 -14.25
CA SER A 20 -13.39 13.84 -13.67
C SER A 20 -13.63 13.10 -12.36
N VAL A 21 -14.45 13.67 -11.46
CA VAL A 21 -14.83 13.04 -10.18
C VAL A 21 -15.59 11.74 -10.44
N SER A 22 -16.56 11.74 -11.35
CA SER A 22 -17.32 10.54 -11.72
C SER A 22 -16.42 9.44 -12.29
N ALA A 23 -15.48 9.79 -13.16
CA ALA A 23 -14.53 8.83 -13.75
C ALA A 23 -13.59 8.24 -12.68
N ILE A 24 -13.08 9.07 -11.76
CA ILE A 24 -12.27 8.61 -10.63
C ILE A 24 -13.09 7.70 -9.71
N GLY A 25 -14.34 8.07 -9.41
CA GLY A 25 -15.26 7.27 -8.61
C GLY A 25 -15.51 5.89 -9.22
N TYR A 26 -15.87 5.84 -10.50
CA TYR A 26 -16.09 4.59 -11.22
C TYR A 26 -14.83 3.72 -11.29
N ARG A 27 -13.65 4.34 -11.50
CA ARG A 27 -12.37 3.61 -11.47
C ARG A 27 -12.12 2.97 -10.11
N ASN A 28 -12.30 3.71 -9.01
CA ASN A 28 -12.13 3.16 -7.66
C ASN A 28 -13.15 2.05 -7.39
N TYR A 29 -14.41 2.23 -7.78
CA TYR A 29 -15.44 1.19 -7.65
C TYR A 29 -15.03 -0.11 -8.36
N LYS A 30 -14.54 -0.05 -9.60
CA LYS A 30 -14.06 -1.24 -10.32
C LYS A 30 -12.89 -1.93 -9.62
N ILE A 31 -11.95 -1.16 -9.09
CA ILE A 31 -10.82 -1.72 -8.34
C ILE A 31 -11.33 -2.40 -7.06
N LEU A 32 -12.18 -1.75 -6.29
CA LEU A 32 -12.72 -2.32 -5.05
C LEU A 32 -13.51 -3.59 -5.33
N LYS A 33 -14.36 -3.58 -6.37
CA LYS A 33 -15.08 -4.78 -6.82
C LYS A 33 -14.12 -5.93 -7.16
N GLN A 34 -12.99 -5.64 -7.81
CA GLN A 34 -11.96 -6.64 -8.10
C GLN A 34 -11.27 -7.15 -6.83
N VAL A 35 -10.95 -6.28 -5.88
CA VAL A 35 -10.32 -6.69 -4.62
C VAL A 35 -11.28 -7.57 -3.79
N HIS A 36 -12.56 -7.22 -3.77
CA HIS A 36 -13.58 -7.97 -3.03
C HIS A 36 -13.87 -9.37 -3.61
N THR A 37 -13.35 -9.73 -4.78
CA THR A 37 -13.41 -11.14 -5.24
C THR A 37 -12.56 -12.07 -4.38
N PHE A 38 -11.65 -11.53 -3.56
CA PHE A 38 -10.80 -12.30 -2.64
C PHE A 38 -11.34 -12.36 -1.21
N ASP A 39 -12.54 -11.82 -0.94
CA ASP A 39 -13.09 -11.70 0.41
C ASP A 39 -13.16 -13.02 1.18
N GLU A 40 -13.65 -14.08 0.55
CA GLU A 40 -13.77 -15.41 1.18
C GLU A 40 -12.40 -16.03 1.48
N LEU A 41 -11.47 -15.96 0.50
CA LEU A 41 -10.14 -16.51 0.65
C LEU A 41 -9.34 -15.75 1.70
N VAL A 42 -9.36 -14.43 1.69
CA VAL A 42 -8.69 -13.60 2.72
C VAL A 42 -9.29 -13.87 4.10
N THR A 43 -10.60 -14.03 4.21
CA THR A 43 -11.25 -14.40 5.49
C THR A 43 -10.75 -15.76 6.00
N THR A 44 -10.65 -16.73 5.10
CA THR A 44 -10.17 -18.08 5.42
C THR A 44 -8.71 -18.06 5.87
N GLU A 45 -7.82 -17.41 5.12
CA GLU A 45 -6.39 -17.37 5.42
C GLU A 45 -6.09 -16.54 6.68
N THR A 46 -6.76 -15.40 6.87
CA THR A 46 -6.55 -14.58 8.08
C THR A 46 -7.02 -15.31 9.34
N LYS A 47 -8.11 -16.08 9.25
CA LYS A 47 -8.53 -16.98 10.32
C LYS A 47 -7.53 -18.11 10.57
N ALA A 48 -7.00 -18.73 9.52
CA ALA A 48 -6.00 -19.79 9.65
C ALA A 48 -4.71 -19.32 10.35
N HIS A 49 -4.36 -18.05 10.20
CA HIS A 49 -3.17 -17.43 10.81
C HIS A 49 -3.44 -16.62 12.08
N GLY A 50 -4.65 -16.65 12.63
CA GLY A 50 -4.98 -15.99 13.90
C GLY A 50 -4.95 -14.46 13.84
N ILE A 51 -5.21 -13.88 12.66
CA ILE A 51 -5.26 -12.43 12.40
C ILE A 51 -6.59 -12.02 11.78
N SER A 52 -7.70 -12.65 12.18
CA SER A 52 -9.04 -12.40 11.64
C SER A 52 -9.47 -10.94 11.73
N GLU A 53 -9.06 -10.22 12.78
CA GLU A 53 -9.33 -8.79 12.95
C GLU A 53 -8.63 -7.90 11.91
N TYR A 54 -7.65 -8.45 11.17
CA TYR A 54 -6.88 -7.77 10.13
C TYR A 54 -7.29 -8.18 8.71
N ARG A 55 -8.48 -8.79 8.53
CA ARG A 55 -9.05 -9.11 7.21
C ARG A 55 -9.04 -7.93 6.25
N ASP A 56 -9.61 -6.80 6.67
CA ASP A 56 -9.71 -5.61 5.81
C ASP A 56 -8.34 -4.98 5.55
N LEU A 57 -7.39 -5.14 6.49
CA LEU A 57 -6.00 -4.74 6.29
C LEU A 57 -5.36 -5.58 5.18
N ALA A 58 -5.57 -6.90 5.16
CA ALA A 58 -5.08 -7.76 4.08
C ALA A 58 -5.70 -7.39 2.70
N LEU A 59 -7.01 -7.09 2.65
CA LEU A 59 -7.65 -6.57 1.43
C LEU A 59 -7.04 -5.23 0.98
N SER A 60 -6.72 -4.34 1.92
CA SER A 60 -6.08 -3.07 1.60
C SER A 60 -4.65 -3.21 1.08
N ILE A 61 -3.93 -4.27 1.47
CA ILE A 61 -2.63 -4.64 0.89
C ILE A 61 -2.83 -5.12 -0.55
N ILE A 62 -3.79 -6.02 -0.83
CA ILE A 62 -4.13 -6.43 -2.22
C ILE A 62 -4.46 -5.23 -3.11
N TYR A 63 -5.25 -4.29 -2.58
CA TYR A 63 -5.54 -3.04 -3.27
C TYR A 63 -4.25 -2.29 -3.62
N THR A 64 -3.36 -2.15 -2.64
CA THR A 64 -2.12 -1.36 -2.75
C THR A 64 -1.13 -1.98 -3.72
N GLU A 65 -0.95 -3.30 -3.65
CA GLU A 65 0.02 -4.04 -4.45
C GLU A 65 -0.37 -4.14 -5.92
N SER A 66 -1.57 -4.64 -6.20
CA SER A 66 -1.95 -4.99 -7.57
C SER A 66 -3.31 -4.47 -8.01
N LYS A 67 -4.07 -3.85 -7.10
CA LYS A 67 -5.51 -3.55 -7.30
C LYS A 67 -6.34 -4.83 -7.49
N GLY A 68 -5.86 -5.97 -6.98
CA GLY A 68 -6.45 -7.29 -7.18
C GLY A 68 -6.25 -7.89 -8.58
N LEU A 69 -5.28 -7.38 -9.36
CA LEU A 69 -4.99 -7.84 -10.71
C LEU A 69 -3.78 -8.78 -10.74
N GLY A 70 -3.72 -9.61 -11.78
CA GLY A 70 -2.61 -10.53 -12.03
C GLY A 70 -2.62 -11.78 -11.15
N ASN A 71 -1.59 -12.60 -11.32
CA ASN A 71 -1.47 -13.90 -10.64
C ASN A 71 -0.89 -13.77 -9.22
N ASP A 72 -0.25 -12.64 -8.90
CA ASP A 72 0.31 -12.36 -7.58
C ASP A 72 -0.32 -11.09 -6.96
N PRO A 73 -1.61 -11.15 -6.55
CA PRO A 73 -2.36 -10.00 -6.06
C PRO A 73 -1.79 -9.33 -4.81
N MET A 74 -1.04 -10.06 -3.97
CA MET A 74 -0.36 -9.51 -2.80
C MET A 74 1.14 -9.25 -3.03
N GLN A 75 1.64 -9.39 -4.27
CA GLN A 75 3.06 -9.28 -4.63
C GLN A 75 3.98 -10.02 -3.65
N SER A 76 3.58 -11.23 -3.28
CA SER A 76 4.19 -11.98 -2.17
C SER A 76 5.29 -12.94 -2.61
N SER A 77 5.57 -13.02 -3.92
CA SER A 77 6.64 -13.86 -4.50
C SER A 77 8.00 -13.59 -3.85
N GLU A 78 8.37 -12.33 -3.65
CA GLU A 78 9.66 -11.96 -3.06
C GLU A 78 9.80 -12.45 -1.62
N SER A 79 8.70 -12.46 -0.85
CA SER A 79 8.70 -12.99 0.52
C SER A 79 8.88 -14.51 0.61
N LEU A 80 8.65 -15.23 -0.50
CA LEU A 80 8.77 -16.68 -0.59
C LEU A 80 10.09 -17.11 -1.22
N THR A 81 10.47 -16.50 -2.33
CA THR A 81 11.59 -16.98 -3.17
C THR A 81 12.70 -15.96 -3.36
N ASN A 82 12.61 -14.75 -2.76
CA ASN A 82 13.47 -13.60 -3.05
C ASN A 82 13.49 -13.17 -4.53
N THR A 83 12.51 -13.64 -5.32
CA THR A 83 12.41 -13.37 -6.76
C THR A 83 10.96 -12.97 -7.06
N ALA A 84 10.78 -11.83 -7.73
CA ALA A 84 9.47 -11.35 -8.13
C ALA A 84 8.82 -12.27 -9.18
N GLY A 85 7.49 -12.43 -9.10
CA GLY A 85 6.68 -13.12 -10.13
C GLY A 85 6.81 -14.64 -10.17
N THR A 86 7.30 -15.28 -9.11
CA THR A 86 7.40 -16.75 -9.04
C THR A 86 6.06 -17.42 -8.71
N ILE A 87 5.15 -16.70 -8.04
CA ILE A 87 3.80 -17.18 -7.78
C ILE A 87 2.93 -17.03 -9.02
N THR A 88 2.38 -18.15 -9.49
CA THR A 88 1.57 -18.22 -10.72
C THR A 88 0.08 -18.37 -10.46
N ALA A 89 -0.33 -18.55 -9.20
CA ALA A 89 -1.72 -18.69 -8.79
C ALA A 89 -2.09 -17.67 -7.71
N SER A 90 -3.19 -16.96 -7.91
CA SER A 90 -3.67 -15.93 -6.97
C SER A 90 -3.91 -16.49 -5.57
N GLU A 91 -4.35 -17.75 -5.46
CA GLU A 91 -4.55 -18.41 -4.15
C GLU A 91 -3.25 -18.52 -3.35
N GLN A 92 -2.16 -18.93 -4.01
CA GLN A 92 -0.84 -19.03 -3.38
C GLN A 92 -0.33 -17.66 -2.94
N SER A 93 -0.61 -16.61 -3.72
CA SER A 93 -0.26 -15.23 -3.38
C SER A 93 -0.98 -14.76 -2.12
N ILE A 94 -2.28 -15.01 -2.01
CA ILE A 94 -3.07 -14.61 -0.84
C ILE A 94 -2.58 -15.37 0.40
N LYS A 95 -2.40 -16.68 0.30
CA LYS A 95 -1.90 -17.50 1.41
C LYS A 95 -0.52 -17.02 1.91
N GLN A 96 0.42 -16.82 0.99
CA GLN A 96 1.77 -16.37 1.34
C GLN A 96 1.76 -14.94 1.88
N GLY A 97 1.03 -14.02 1.25
CA GLY A 97 0.91 -12.64 1.70
C GLY A 97 0.29 -12.52 3.08
N VAL A 98 -0.80 -13.24 3.36
CA VAL A 98 -1.44 -13.26 4.69
C VAL A 98 -0.51 -13.89 5.73
N LEU A 99 0.22 -14.95 5.39
CA LEU A 99 1.24 -15.54 6.27
C LEU A 99 2.35 -14.51 6.61
N PHE A 100 2.84 -13.77 5.62
CA PHE A 100 3.88 -12.76 5.85
C PHE A 100 3.36 -11.60 6.71
N LEU A 101 2.14 -11.13 6.45
CA LEU A 101 1.46 -10.12 7.27
C LEU A 101 1.31 -10.61 8.72
N ALA A 102 0.86 -11.84 8.94
CA ALA A 102 0.73 -12.40 10.28
C ALA A 102 2.07 -12.44 11.04
N LYS A 103 3.17 -12.79 10.35
CA LYS A 103 4.53 -12.74 10.92
C LYS A 103 4.92 -11.32 11.30
N ALA A 104 4.69 -10.33 10.42
CA ALA A 104 5.00 -8.94 10.69
C ALA A 104 4.21 -8.39 11.89
N ILE A 105 2.91 -8.69 11.97
CA ILE A 105 2.05 -8.27 13.09
C ILE A 105 2.53 -8.89 14.40
N LYS A 106 2.86 -10.18 14.39
CA LYS A 106 3.38 -10.86 15.58
C LYS A 106 4.69 -10.22 16.06
N GLN A 107 5.64 -9.98 15.15
CA GLN A 107 6.91 -9.35 15.51
C GLN A 107 6.75 -7.92 15.98
N ALA A 108 5.84 -7.14 15.38
CA ALA A 108 5.55 -5.79 15.84
C ALA A 108 4.97 -5.78 17.27
N LYS A 109 4.05 -6.72 17.57
CA LYS A 109 3.52 -6.90 18.94
C LYS A 109 4.61 -7.29 19.93
N GLU A 110 5.49 -8.23 19.57
CA GLU A 110 6.63 -8.65 20.42
C GLU A 110 7.68 -7.53 20.62
N ALA A 111 7.82 -6.66 19.63
CA ALA A 111 8.72 -5.51 19.68
C ALA A 111 8.15 -4.30 20.42
N ASP A 112 6.86 -4.32 20.79
CA ASP A 112 6.10 -3.19 21.35
C ASP A 112 6.11 -1.96 20.43
N VAL A 113 5.90 -2.19 19.13
CA VAL A 113 5.77 -1.13 18.12
C VAL A 113 4.38 -1.12 17.49
N ASP A 114 4.03 -0.01 16.86
CA ASP A 114 2.70 0.18 16.31
C ASP A 114 2.40 -0.74 15.10
N ILE A 115 1.12 -0.99 14.83
CA ILE A 115 0.68 -1.87 13.73
C ILE A 115 1.14 -1.37 12.35
N TRP A 116 1.28 -0.06 12.15
CA TRP A 116 1.72 0.48 10.85
C TRP A 116 3.19 0.18 10.59
N THR A 117 3.99 -0.09 11.62
CA THR A 117 5.33 -0.64 11.46
C THR A 117 5.29 -2.03 10.83
N ALA A 118 4.36 -2.90 11.23
CA ALA A 118 4.16 -4.21 10.57
C ALA A 118 3.74 -4.05 9.11
N VAL A 119 2.89 -3.07 8.82
CA VAL A 119 2.45 -2.76 7.45
C VAL A 119 3.61 -2.25 6.60
N GLN A 120 4.42 -1.31 7.11
CA GLN A 120 5.60 -0.82 6.41
C GLN A 120 6.64 -1.94 6.20
N ALA A 121 6.80 -2.83 7.19
CA ALA A 121 7.63 -4.03 7.09
C ALA A 121 7.13 -5.03 6.05
N TYR A 122 5.84 -4.99 5.67
CA TYR A 122 5.35 -5.76 4.52
C TYR A 122 6.11 -5.38 3.24
N ASN A 123 6.42 -4.09 3.07
CA ASN A 123 7.15 -3.56 1.91
C ASN A 123 8.67 -3.55 2.09
N PHE A 124 9.17 -3.28 3.31
CA PHE A 124 10.60 -3.15 3.58
C PHE A 124 11.29 -4.43 4.05
N GLY A 125 10.51 -5.45 4.40
CA GLY A 125 11.00 -6.63 5.12
C GLY A 125 10.97 -6.44 6.64
N LEU A 126 11.04 -7.57 7.33
CA LEU A 126 10.84 -7.66 8.79
C LEU A 126 11.92 -6.94 9.62
N ASP A 127 13.13 -6.76 9.08
CA ASP A 127 14.23 -6.03 9.73
C ASP A 127 13.84 -4.59 10.12
N TYR A 128 12.88 -4.00 9.40
CA TYR A 128 12.38 -2.65 9.70
C TYR A 128 11.71 -2.55 11.08
N ILE A 129 11.14 -3.65 11.59
CA ILE A 129 10.48 -3.67 12.92
C ILE A 129 11.50 -3.37 14.03
N SER A 130 12.67 -4.03 13.98
CA SER A 130 13.75 -3.79 14.93
C SER A 130 14.29 -2.37 14.82
N TYR A 131 14.44 -1.87 13.58
CA TYR A 131 14.86 -0.49 13.34
C TYR A 131 13.90 0.52 13.98
N VAL A 132 12.59 0.36 13.82
CA VAL A 132 11.60 1.25 14.45
C VAL A 132 11.63 1.16 15.98
N LYS A 133 11.78 -0.04 16.54
CA LYS A 133 11.90 -0.23 18.00
C LYS A 133 13.03 0.60 18.58
N GLU A 134 14.17 0.66 17.90
CA GLU A 134 15.33 1.44 18.31
C GLU A 134 15.18 2.95 18.06
N ASN A 135 14.19 3.36 17.27
CA ASN A 135 14.00 4.74 16.79
C ASN A 135 12.61 5.32 17.15
N GLY A 136 12.13 5.04 18.37
CA GLY A 136 10.93 5.67 18.93
C GLY A 136 9.66 4.82 18.91
N GLY A 137 9.74 3.58 18.44
CA GLY A 137 8.69 2.57 18.56
C GLY A 137 7.46 2.79 17.67
N LYS A 138 7.51 3.76 16.75
CA LYS A 138 6.44 4.04 15.78
C LYS A 138 7.02 4.38 14.42
N THR A 139 6.43 3.85 13.35
CA THR A 139 6.82 4.25 12.00
C THR A 139 6.33 5.66 11.70
N THR A 140 7.17 6.45 11.02
CA THR A 140 6.79 7.72 10.38
C THR A 140 7.35 7.76 8.96
N VAL A 141 6.89 8.68 8.11
CA VAL A 141 7.43 8.82 6.75
C VAL A 141 8.91 9.21 6.80
N GLU A 142 9.31 10.06 7.75
CA GLU A 142 10.69 10.49 7.95
C GLU A 142 11.60 9.31 8.35
N LEU A 143 11.10 8.45 9.23
CA LEU A 143 11.82 7.25 9.66
C LEU A 143 11.92 6.22 8.52
N ALA A 144 10.83 6.04 7.78
CA ALA A 144 10.79 5.17 6.60
C ALA A 144 11.71 5.68 5.47
N GLU A 145 11.80 7.00 5.26
CA GLU A 145 12.74 7.60 4.31
C GLU A 145 14.18 7.37 4.72
N THR A 146 14.49 7.53 6.01
CA THR A 146 15.85 7.30 6.55
C THR A 146 16.26 5.84 6.37
N TYR A 147 15.39 4.90 6.74
CA TYR A 147 15.66 3.47 6.51
C TYR A 147 15.79 3.12 5.03
N SER A 148 14.89 3.66 4.19
CA SER A 148 14.94 3.49 2.74
C SER A 148 16.27 3.95 2.15
N ARG A 149 16.73 5.14 2.54
CA ARG A 149 17.96 5.78 2.05
C ARG A 149 19.23 5.12 2.57
N ASP A 150 19.32 4.89 3.87
CA ASP A 150 20.58 4.56 4.55
C ASP A 150 20.79 3.06 4.75
N VAL A 151 19.71 2.26 4.72
CA VAL A 151 19.77 0.82 4.97
C VAL A 151 19.35 0.03 3.74
N LEU A 152 18.09 0.19 3.30
CA LEU A 152 17.50 -0.69 2.31
C LEU A 152 18.08 -0.46 0.90
N SER A 153 18.17 0.80 0.47
CA SER A 153 18.70 1.19 -0.84
C SER A 153 20.14 0.69 -1.06
N PRO A 154 21.11 0.95 -0.15
CA PRO A 154 22.46 0.41 -0.28
C PRO A 154 22.50 -1.12 -0.20
N LYS A 155 21.76 -1.74 0.73
CA LYS A 155 21.70 -3.20 0.90
C LYS A 155 21.26 -3.92 -0.38
N LEU A 156 20.44 -3.26 -1.20
CA LEU A 156 19.92 -3.79 -2.45
C LEU A 156 20.62 -3.20 -3.70
N GLY A 157 21.82 -2.64 -3.55
CA GLY A 157 22.71 -2.28 -4.67
C GLY A 157 22.57 -0.85 -5.20
N ASN A 158 21.95 0.07 -4.46
CA ASN A 158 21.94 1.50 -4.75
C ASN A 158 22.74 2.28 -3.70
N GLU A 159 24.06 2.06 -3.68
CA GLU A 159 25.01 2.67 -2.73
C GLU A 159 25.07 4.20 -2.87
N GLU A 160 24.90 4.72 -4.09
CA GLU A 160 24.90 6.15 -4.38
C GLU A 160 23.58 6.85 -3.99
N GLN A 161 22.61 6.11 -3.44
CA GLN A 161 21.31 6.63 -3.01
C GLN A 161 20.57 7.41 -4.12
N THR A 162 20.68 6.93 -5.37
CA THR A 162 20.00 7.52 -6.52
C THR A 162 18.48 7.45 -6.35
N LYS A 163 17.78 8.42 -6.93
CA LYS A 163 16.34 8.62 -6.78
C LYS A 163 15.62 8.53 -8.12
N TYR A 164 14.37 8.08 -8.10
CA TYR A 164 13.46 8.19 -9.24
C TYR A 164 12.23 9.02 -8.90
N ARG A 165 11.58 9.53 -9.95
CA ARG A 165 10.39 10.35 -9.82
C ARG A 165 9.19 9.50 -9.38
N TYR A 166 8.53 9.91 -8.31
CA TYR A 166 7.35 9.25 -7.79
C TYR A 166 6.14 10.19 -7.81
N TYR A 167 5.14 9.85 -8.63
CA TYR A 167 4.00 10.71 -8.94
C TYR A 167 2.82 10.47 -7.98
N ALA A 168 3.05 10.66 -6.68
CA ALA A 168 2.00 10.64 -5.66
C ALA A 168 1.88 12.01 -5.00
N TRP A 169 0.64 12.52 -4.87
CA TRP A 169 0.38 13.86 -4.34
C TRP A 169 1.01 14.11 -2.95
N ARG A 170 1.03 13.10 -2.07
CA ARG A 170 1.69 13.18 -0.76
C ARG A 170 3.21 13.36 -0.89
N SER A 171 3.84 12.61 -1.80
CA SER A 171 5.27 12.71 -2.04
C SER A 171 5.67 14.08 -2.59
N PHE A 172 4.86 14.70 -3.45
CA PHE A 172 5.10 16.07 -3.91
C PHE A 172 5.13 17.09 -2.77
N ILE A 173 4.23 16.97 -1.80
CA ILE A 173 4.17 17.88 -0.65
C ILE A 173 5.32 17.60 0.33
N TYR A 174 5.66 16.33 0.54
CA TYR A 174 6.65 15.90 1.52
C TYR A 174 8.10 16.13 1.07
N ASN A 175 8.49 15.61 -0.10
CA ASN A 175 9.88 15.61 -0.57
C ASN A 175 10.04 16.10 -2.03
N GLY A 176 8.99 16.70 -2.59
CA GLY A 176 9.00 17.19 -3.96
C GLY A 176 8.72 16.11 -5.02
N GLY A 177 8.52 14.83 -4.65
CA GLY A 177 8.03 13.78 -5.55
C GLY A 177 9.07 12.71 -5.92
N TYR A 178 9.71 12.05 -4.95
CA TYR A 178 10.68 10.99 -5.25
C TYR A 178 10.62 9.80 -4.27
N LEU A 179 11.23 8.69 -4.72
CA LEU A 179 11.63 7.53 -3.92
C LEU A 179 13.09 7.17 -4.24
N TYR A 180 13.74 6.43 -3.36
CA TYR A 180 15.09 5.89 -3.60
C TYR A 180 15.01 4.61 -4.43
N HIS A 181 15.91 4.44 -5.41
CA HIS A 181 16.05 3.16 -6.10
C HIS A 181 16.40 2.07 -5.09
N ASN A 182 15.77 0.90 -5.24
CA ASN A 182 15.95 -0.26 -4.36
C ASN A 182 15.67 0.04 -2.86
N GLY A 183 14.97 1.12 -2.54
CA GLY A 183 14.65 1.53 -1.18
C GLY A 183 13.21 1.24 -0.76
N GLY A 184 12.46 0.42 -1.51
CA GLY A 184 11.03 0.23 -1.31
C GLY A 184 10.22 1.53 -1.46
N ASN A 185 9.04 1.59 -0.82
CA ASN A 185 8.16 2.75 -0.80
C ASN A 185 8.01 3.30 0.63
N MET A 186 8.66 4.44 0.91
CA MET A 186 8.60 5.11 2.22
C MET A 186 7.19 5.59 2.63
N PHE A 187 6.23 5.63 1.71
CA PHE A 187 4.84 6.01 1.97
C PHE A 187 3.91 4.79 2.06
N TYR A 188 4.44 3.56 2.15
CA TYR A 188 3.63 2.35 2.02
C TYR A 188 2.54 2.23 3.09
N ALA A 189 2.88 2.42 4.37
CA ALA A 189 1.91 2.39 5.46
C ALA A 189 0.77 3.40 5.23
N ASP A 190 1.10 4.62 4.81
CA ASP A 190 0.18 5.70 4.48
C ASP A 190 -0.79 5.34 3.33
N LEU A 191 -0.26 4.68 2.29
CA LEU A 191 -1.04 4.22 1.14
C LEU A 191 -2.01 3.11 1.54
N VAL A 192 -1.53 2.13 2.30
CA VAL A 192 -2.35 1.04 2.81
C VAL A 192 -3.44 1.58 3.75
N GLN A 193 -3.11 2.50 4.65
CA GLN A 193 -4.09 3.14 5.54
C GLN A 193 -5.20 3.85 4.76
N TRP A 194 -4.85 4.56 3.69
CA TRP A 194 -5.84 5.20 2.82
C TRP A 194 -6.72 4.19 2.09
N ASN A 195 -6.16 3.05 1.67
CA ASN A 195 -6.92 1.99 1.01
C ASN A 195 -7.77 1.19 2.00
N LEU A 196 -7.34 1.02 3.25
CA LEU A 196 -8.13 0.45 4.33
C LEU A 196 -9.41 1.25 4.55
N TYR A 197 -9.30 2.58 4.59
CA TYR A 197 -10.48 3.46 4.64
C TYR A 197 -11.42 3.17 3.47
N LYS A 198 -10.93 3.02 2.24
CA LYS A 198 -11.80 2.68 1.10
C LYS A 198 -12.49 1.34 1.28
N ILE A 199 -11.75 0.29 1.65
CA ILE A 199 -12.29 -1.06 1.86
C ILE A 199 -13.43 -1.03 2.88
N GLN A 200 -13.22 -0.41 4.04
CA GLN A 200 -14.20 -0.32 5.12
C GLN A 200 -15.44 0.50 4.72
N TRP A 201 -15.25 1.59 3.99
CA TRP A 201 -16.35 2.43 3.53
C TRP A 201 -17.17 1.79 2.42
N THR A 202 -16.60 0.84 1.66
CA THR A 202 -17.29 0.18 0.56
C THR A 202 -17.79 -1.22 0.83
N THR A 203 -17.60 -1.75 2.04
CA THR A 203 -18.13 -3.06 2.44
C THR A 203 -19.65 -3.15 2.26
N ILE A 204 -20.39 -2.04 2.31
CA ILE A 204 -21.84 -2.03 2.09
C ILE A 204 -22.27 -2.20 0.61
N PHE A 205 -21.32 -2.10 -0.33
CA PHE A 205 -21.61 -2.13 -1.77
C PHE A 205 -21.27 -3.46 -2.45
N PHE A 206 -20.65 -4.40 -1.72
CA PHE A 206 -20.15 -5.68 -2.21
C PHE A 206 -20.53 -6.79 -1.24
#